data_AF-A0A2V8BMR8-F1
#
_entry.id   AF-A0A2V8BMR8-F1
#
_cell.length_a   1.000
_cell.length_b   1.000
_cell.length_c   1.000
_cell.angle_alpha   90.00
_cell.angle_beta   90.00
_cell.angle_gamma   90.00
#
_symmetry.space_group_name_H-M   'P 1'
#
loop_
_entity.id
_entity.type
_entity.pdbx_description
1 polymer ?
#
loop_
_entity_poly.entity_id
_entity_poly.type
_entity_poly.pdbx_seq_one_letter_code
_entity_poly.pdbx_strand_id
1 'polypeptide(L)'
;YDPNVAFIVEEVGKLAGQFGAARIVIEGHSDGSMRGQVPKSLVQELSLNRANSVKEAIVRKFSSLQPNQFSTAGLGWDRPADPSDPENHAKNRRVEIKVYPAEATAAPR
;
A
#
# COMPACT_ATOMS: atom_id res chain seq x y z
N TYR A 1 11.96 11.08 -8.19
CA TYR A 1 11.69 11.25 -6.75
C TYR A 1 10.20 11.58 -6.65
N ASP A 2 9.38 10.67 -6.13
CA ASP A 2 7.92 10.85 -6.09
C ASP A 2 7.56 11.69 -4.84
N PRO A 3 6.97 12.89 -4.99
CA PRO A 3 6.72 13.80 -3.87
C PRO A 3 5.74 13.24 -2.83
N ASN A 4 4.97 12.19 -3.16
CA ASN A 4 4.04 11.55 -2.24
C ASN A 4 4.73 10.72 -1.14
N VAL A 5 5.98 10.33 -1.35
CA VAL A 5 6.75 9.52 -0.38
C VAL A 5 7.04 10.32 0.90
N ALA A 6 7.23 11.64 0.79
CA ALA A 6 7.49 12.49 1.95
C ALA A 6 6.24 12.62 2.85
N PHE A 7 5.05 12.74 2.26
CA PHE A 7 3.78 12.83 2.99
C PHE A 7 3.46 11.51 3.71
N ILE A 8 3.64 10.38 3.02
CA ILE A 8 3.47 9.04 3.60
C ILE A 8 4.41 8.84 4.81
N VAL A 9 5.64 9.31 4.71
CA VAL A 9 6.63 9.23 5.80
C VAL A 9 6.17 10.07 6.99
N GLU A 10 5.70 11.30 6.77
CA GLU A 10 5.29 12.18 7.87
C GLU A 10 4.05 11.65 8.60
N GLU A 11 3.07 11.12 7.85
CA GLU A 11 1.83 10.60 8.41
C GLU A 11 2.05 9.27 9.13
N VAL A 12 2.85 8.37 8.54
CA VAL A 12 3.28 7.12 9.19
C VAL A 12 4.12 7.41 10.45
N GLY A 13 4.93 8.48 10.45
CA GLY A 13 5.68 8.93 11.63
C GLY A 13 4.78 9.45 12.76
N LYS A 14 3.73 10.22 12.44
CA LYS A 14 2.71 10.65 13.42
C LYS A 14 1.95 9.45 14.00
N LEU A 15 1.60 8.48 13.15
CA LEU A 15 0.88 7.27 13.53
C LEU A 15 1.71 6.34 14.44
N ALA A 16 3.02 6.23 14.21
CA ALA A 16 3.93 5.46 15.04
C ALA A 16 4.07 6.01 16.47
N GLY A 17 3.87 7.32 16.66
CA GLY A 17 3.91 7.98 17.97
C GLY A 17 2.60 7.92 18.76
N GLN A 18 1.45 7.85 18.08
CA GLN A 18 0.13 7.91 18.71
C GLN A 18 -0.58 6.55 18.85
N PHE A 19 -0.29 5.57 18.00
CA PHE A 19 -1.06 4.33 17.94
C PHE A 19 -0.14 3.11 17.93
N GLY A 20 0.31 2.69 19.12
CA GLY A 20 1.14 1.48 19.29
C GLY A 20 0.55 0.19 18.72
N ALA A 21 -0.72 0.19 18.28
CA ALA A 21 -1.41 -0.95 17.67
C ALA A 21 -2.04 -0.65 16.30
N ALA A 22 -1.67 0.43 15.60
CA ALA A 22 -2.21 0.70 14.26
C ALA A 22 -1.86 -0.43 13.28
N ARG A 23 -2.82 -0.81 12.42
CA ARG A 23 -2.64 -1.76 11.33
C ARG A 23 -2.45 -1.00 10.02
N ILE A 24 -1.33 -1.23 9.36
CA ILE A 24 -0.96 -0.60 8.09
C ILE A 24 -1.13 -1.64 6.98
N VAL A 25 -1.89 -1.32 5.94
CA VAL A 25 -2.08 -2.17 4.77
C VAL A 25 -1.46 -1.48 3.56
N ILE A 26 -0.57 -2.16 2.86
CA ILE A 26 0.11 -1.66 1.67
C ILE A 26 -0.35 -2.49 0.48
N GLU A 27 -1.02 -1.85 -0.47
CA GLU A 27 -1.56 -2.48 -1.66
C GLU A 27 -0.76 -2.03 -2.89
N GLY A 28 -0.14 -2.99 -3.57
CA GLY A 28 0.54 -2.75 -4.84
C GLY A 28 -0.41 -2.93 -6.01
N HIS A 29 -0.38 -1.98 -6.94
CA HIS A 29 -1.13 -2.03 -8.19
C HIS A 29 -0.17 -1.97 -9.38
N SER A 30 -0.57 -2.66 -10.45
CA SER A 30 0.12 -2.66 -11.74
C SER A 30 -0.82 -2.20 -12.83
N ASP A 31 -0.26 -1.72 -13.94
CA ASP A 31 -1.04 -1.41 -15.12
C ASP A 31 -1.44 -2.67 -15.90
N GLY A 32 -2.48 -2.53 -16.72
CA GLY A 32 -3.03 -3.61 -17.55
C GLY A 32 -2.34 -3.82 -18.90
N SER A 33 -1.19 -3.19 -19.19
CA SER A 33 -0.59 -3.25 -20.54
C SER A 33 -0.26 -4.67 -21.03
N MET A 34 0.07 -5.57 -20.11
CA MET A 34 0.38 -6.98 -20.40
C MET A 34 -0.81 -7.93 -20.19
N ARG A 35 -2.03 -7.40 -20.01
CA ARG A 35 -3.24 -8.20 -19.81
C ARG A 35 -3.48 -9.07 -21.05
N GLY A 36 -3.58 -10.38 -20.84
CA GLY A 36 -3.71 -11.37 -21.93
C GLY A 36 -2.38 -11.86 -22.51
N GLN A 37 -1.25 -11.26 -22.17
CA GLN A 37 0.09 -11.71 -22.60
C GLN A 37 0.85 -12.46 -21.51
N VAL A 38 0.62 -12.10 -20.24
CA VAL A 38 1.25 -12.76 -19.08
C VAL A 38 0.20 -13.29 -18.11
N PRO A 39 0.53 -14.36 -17.35
CA PRO A 39 -0.34 -14.84 -16.29
C PRO A 39 -0.62 -13.74 -15.26
N LYS A 40 -1.88 -13.61 -14.86
CA LYS A 40 -2.32 -12.65 -13.84
C LYS A 40 -1.57 -12.82 -12.51
N SER A 41 -1.26 -14.07 -12.14
CA SER A 41 -0.50 -14.39 -10.92
C SER A 41 0.88 -13.73 -10.90
N LEU A 42 1.56 -13.66 -12.05
CA LEU A 42 2.87 -13.03 -12.16
C LEU A 42 2.82 -11.52 -11.87
N VAL A 43 1.76 -10.87 -12.33
CA VAL A 43 1.57 -9.42 -12.11
C VAL A 43 1.11 -9.13 -10.69
N GLN A 44 0.28 -10.00 -10.11
CA GLN A 44 -0.05 -9.94 -8.69
C GLN A 44 1.21 -10.10 -7.83
N GLU A 45 2.07 -11.06 -8.13
CA GLU A 45 3.36 -11.25 -7.44
C GLU A 45 4.27 -10.04 -7.58
N LEU A 46 4.41 -9.48 -8.80
CA LEU A 46 5.19 -8.26 -9.03
C LEU A 46 4.67 -7.10 -8.16
N SER A 47 3.35 -6.90 -8.13
CA SER A 47 2.72 -5.84 -7.35
C SER A 47 2.87 -6.07 -5.84
N LEU A 48 2.81 -7.33 -5.38
CA LEU A 48 3.08 -7.71 -3.99
C LEU A 48 4.54 -7.41 -3.60
N ASN A 49 5.49 -7.76 -4.47
CA ASN A 49 6.90 -7.48 -4.24
C ASN A 49 7.17 -5.98 -4.10
N ARG A 50 6.51 -5.14 -4.90
CA ARG A 50 6.57 -3.68 -4.76
C ARG A 50 6.02 -3.22 -3.40
N ALA A 51 4.88 -3.76 -2.97
CA ALA A 51 4.31 -3.46 -1.65
C ALA A 51 5.26 -3.88 -0.51
N ASN A 52 5.91 -5.04 -0.63
CA ASN A 52 6.91 -5.52 0.32
C ASN A 52 8.14 -4.60 0.37
N SER A 53 8.64 -4.11 -0.77
CA SER A 53 9.75 -3.15 -0.78
C SER A 53 9.40 -1.85 -0.05
N VAL A 54 8.16 -1.37 -0.18
CA VAL A 54 7.68 -0.19 0.56
C VAL A 54 7.58 -0.49 2.06
N LYS A 55 7.04 -1.66 2.45
CA LYS A 55 7.03 -2.11 3.85
C LYS A 55 8.44 -2.09 4.45
N GLU A 56 9.41 -2.71 3.77
CA GLU A 56 10.80 -2.75 4.24
C GLU A 56 11.40 -1.35 4.37
N ALA A 57 11.17 -0.47 3.40
CA ALA A 57 11.65 0.90 3.46
C ALA A 57 11.08 1.67 4.65
N ILE A 58 9.79 1.48 4.96
CA ILE A 58 9.12 2.12 6.10
C ILE A 58 9.67 1.56 7.42
N VAL A 59 9.72 0.24 7.58
CA VAL A 59 10.25 -0.40 8.80
C VAL A 59 11.70 0.00 9.06
N ARG A 60 12.54 0.10 8.01
CA ARG A 60 13.93 0.56 8.14
C ARG A 60 14.03 2.03 8.53
N LYS A 61 13.10 2.86 8.07
CA LYS A 61 13.08 4.30 8.34
C LYS A 61 12.47 4.64 9.70
N PHE A 62 11.55 3.82 10.20
CA PHE A 62 10.81 4.04 11.44
C PHE A 62 10.98 2.84 12.37
N SER A 63 11.94 2.94 13.29
CA SER A 63 12.22 1.90 14.29
C SER A 63 11.09 1.70 15.32
N SER A 64 10.18 2.66 15.45
CA SER A 64 8.99 2.57 16.31
C SER A 64 7.89 1.69 15.71
N LEU A 65 7.93 1.42 14.41
CA LEU A 65 6.94 0.58 13.74
C LEU A 65 7.39 -0.87 13.69
N GLN A 66 6.50 -1.76 14.10
CA GLN A 66 6.80 -3.18 14.14
C GLN A 66 6.36 -3.87 12.83
N PRO A 67 7.12 -4.84 12.30
CA PRO A 67 6.77 -5.53 11.04
C PRO A 67 5.41 -6.24 11.05
N ASN A 68 4.92 -6.64 12.23
CA ASN A 68 3.60 -7.26 12.45
C ASN A 68 2.42 -6.28 12.27
N GLN A 69 2.66 -4.97 12.33
CA GLN A 69 1.65 -3.94 12.06
C GLN A 69 1.34 -3.84 10.57
N PHE A 70 2.21 -4.35 9.70
CA PHE A 70 2.10 -4.21 8.24
C PHE A 70 1.58 -5.46 7.55
N SER A 71 0.53 -5.29 6.76
CA SER A 71 0.02 -6.25 5.78
C SER A 71 0.33 -5.76 4.37
N THR A 72 0.76 -6.64 3.48
CA THR A 72 1.02 -6.32 2.07
C THR A 72 0.11 -7.15 1.17
N ALA A 73 -0.37 -6.55 0.08
CA ALA A 73 -1.20 -7.23 -0.91
C ALA A 73 -0.83 -6.79 -2.33
N GLY A 74 -0.80 -7.74 -3.26
CA GLY A 74 -0.61 -7.48 -4.68
C GLY A 74 -1.92 -7.61 -5.43
N LEU A 75 -2.49 -6.48 -5.86
CA LEU A 75 -3.77 -6.44 -6.56
C LEU A 75 -3.63 -6.54 -8.08
N GLY A 76 -2.39 -6.47 -8.60
CA GLY A 76 -2.12 -6.47 -10.04
C GLY A 76 -2.93 -5.37 -10.74
N TRP A 77 -3.55 -5.72 -11.86
CA TRP A 77 -4.41 -4.83 -12.65
C TRP A 77 -5.91 -4.98 -12.34
N ASP A 78 -6.29 -5.65 -11.24
CA ASP A 78 -7.71 -5.93 -10.93
C ASP A 78 -8.46 -4.71 -10.41
N ARG A 79 -7.74 -3.76 -9.80
CA ARG A 79 -8.30 -2.52 -9.28
C ARG A 79 -7.67 -1.32 -9.96
N PRO A 80 -8.27 -0.80 -11.05
CA PRO A 80 -7.82 0.45 -11.64
C PRO A 80 -7.97 1.59 -10.63
N ALA A 81 -7.17 2.64 -10.81
CA ALA A 81 -7.26 3.84 -9.97
C ALA A 81 -8.57 4.59 -10.21
N ASP A 82 -9.03 4.58 -11.46
CA ASP A 82 -10.28 5.19 -11.88
C ASP A 82 -11.09 4.15 -12.68
N PRO A 83 -12.25 3.70 -12.17
CA PRO A 83 -13.11 2.79 -12.90
C PRO A 83 -13.63 3.36 -14.23
N SER A 84 -13.68 4.69 -14.37
CA SER A 84 -14.10 5.38 -15.60
C SER A 84 -12.97 5.54 -16.61
N ASP A 85 -11.70 5.40 -16.18
CA ASP A 85 -10.50 5.42 -17.03
C ASP A 85 -9.56 4.25 -16.66
N PRO A 86 -9.99 2.99 -16.91
CA PRO A 86 -9.27 1.81 -16.45
C PRO A 86 -7.95 1.56 -17.18
N GLU A 87 -7.76 2.16 -18.36
CA GLU A 87 -6.55 2.02 -19.18
C GLU A 87 -5.48 3.08 -18.85
N ASN A 88 -5.70 3.90 -17.82
CA ASN A 88 -4.72 4.88 -17.39
C ASN A 88 -3.51 4.22 -16.70
N HIS A 89 -2.56 3.73 -17.49
CA HIS A 89 -1.40 3.00 -16.99
C HIS A 89 -0.56 3.82 -16.00
N ALA A 90 -0.45 5.13 -16.21
CA ALA A 90 0.30 6.01 -15.33
C ALA A 90 -0.31 6.05 -13.91
N LYS A 91 -1.64 6.16 -13.79
CA LYS A 91 -2.35 6.13 -12.51
C LYS A 91 -2.42 4.72 -11.91
N ASN A 92 -2.47 3.69 -12.74
CA ASN A 92 -2.60 2.31 -12.29
C ASN A 92 -1.32 1.73 -11.68
N ARG A 93 -0.13 2.21 -12.10
CA ARG A 93 1.16 1.88 -11.45
C ARG A 93 1.33 2.64 -10.12
N ARG A 94 0.59 2.26 -9.10
CA ARG A 94 0.60 2.91 -7.79
C ARG A 94 0.78 1.93 -6.64
N VAL A 95 1.16 2.47 -5.49
CA VAL A 95 1.11 1.76 -4.21
C VAL A 95 0.23 2.58 -3.28
N GLU A 96 -0.81 1.96 -2.73
CA GLU A 96 -1.69 2.58 -1.75
C GLU A 96 -1.28 2.14 -0.35
N ILE A 97 -1.30 3.06 0.60
CA ILE A 97 -1.04 2.78 2.01
C ILE A 97 -2.25 3.21 2.80
N LYS A 98 -2.88 2.25 3.46
CA LYS A 98 -4.07 2.43 4.29
C LYS A 98 -3.66 2.20 5.72
N VAL A 99 -3.93 3.18 6.57
CA VAL A 99 -3.63 3.06 8.00
C VAL A 99 -4.94 2.98 8.76
N TYR A 100 -5.07 1.91 9.53
CA TYR A 100 -6.20 1.64 10.40
C TYR A 100 -5.74 1.84 11.84
N PRO A 101 -6.21 2.87 12.55
CA PRO A 101 -5.89 3.04 13.96
C PRO A 101 -6.48 1.88 14.78
N ALA A 102 -5.80 1.50 15.86
CA ALA A 102 -6.27 0.44 16.77
C ALA A 102 -7.57 0.82 17.48
N GLU A 103 -7.84 2.12 17.63
CA GLU A 103 -9.08 2.64 18.20
C GLU A 103 -10.09 2.97 17.10
N ALA A 104 -10.92 1.98 16.78
CA ALA A 104 -12.26 2.21 16.24
C ALA A 104 -13.27 1.24 16.87
N THR A 105 -13.04 0.87 18.14
CA THR A 105 -14.01 0.11 18.95
C THR A 105 -14.41 0.93 20.17
N ALA A 106 -15.08 2.04 19.91
CA ALA A 106 -16.01 2.64 20.86
C ALA A 106 -17.20 3.17 20.07
N ALA A 107 -17.97 2.26 19.46
CA ALA A 107 -19.37 2.57 19.19
C ALA A 107 -20.05 2.79 20.56
N PRO A 108 -20.77 3.91 20.77
CA PRO A 108 -21.45 4.17 22.03
C PRO A 108 -22.53 3.10 22.26
N ARG A 109 -22.69 2.72 23.53
CA ARG A 109 -23.76 1.80 24.00
C ARG A 109 -25.15 2.29 23.64
#